data_AF-A0AA42ARR9-F1
#
_entry.id   AF-A0AA42ARR9-F1
#
_cell.length_a   1.000
_cell.length_b   1.000
_cell.length_c   1.000
_cell.angle_alpha   90.00
_cell.angle_beta   90.00
_cell.angle_gamma   90.00
#
_symmetry.space_group_name_H-M   'P 1'
#
loop_
_entity.id
_entity.type
_entity.pdbx_description
1 polymer ?
#
loop_
_entity_poly.entity_id
_entity_poly.type
_entity_poly.pdbx_seq_one_letter_code
_entity_poly.pdbx_strand_id
1 'polypeptide(L)'
;MEYSGWVNSSAGNFTTRIIEELKFKNKIKIMNYGQEKEVKQEIKVKTEITVVNEIGQEISKSTMSRKYPLNIIISTLPGANKDTFLSITNVTHSFEETYANEQVEISVENSQVSGGWILVKDHSVLSGSGSTTQTYSHKDQNGYYSRVVSAADGKILQDNSTVTSVPSSTFSA
;
A
#
# COMPACT_ATOMS: atom_id res chain seq x y z
N MET A 1 15.63 -6.03 12.53
CA MET A 1 15.36 -7.16 13.45
C MET A 1 15.85 -8.41 12.77
N GLU A 2 16.40 -9.35 13.53
CA GLU A 2 16.91 -10.62 13.00
C GLU A 2 16.27 -11.76 13.79
N TYR A 3 15.80 -12.77 13.06
CA TYR A 3 15.18 -13.97 13.61
C TYR A 3 15.83 -15.20 12.98
N SER A 4 15.95 -16.27 13.75
CA SER A 4 16.38 -17.56 13.22
C SER A 4 15.58 -18.70 13.83
N GLY A 5 15.34 -19.73 13.03
CA GLY A 5 14.65 -20.94 13.45
C GLY A 5 15.25 -22.15 12.74
N TRP A 6 15.36 -23.27 13.46
CA TRP A 6 15.89 -24.52 12.93
C TRP A 6 14.78 -25.56 12.80
N VAL A 7 14.89 -26.42 11.79
CA VAL A 7 14.02 -27.57 11.56
C VAL A 7 14.90 -28.77 11.25
N ASN A 8 14.65 -29.89 11.91
CA ASN A 8 15.22 -31.20 11.59
C ASN A 8 14.15 -32.06 10.92
N SER A 9 14.48 -32.63 9.77
CA SER A 9 13.57 -33.42 8.95
C SER A 9 14.31 -34.61 8.32
N SER A 10 13.58 -35.54 7.71
CA SER A 10 14.18 -36.61 6.91
C SER A 10 15.00 -36.10 5.71
N ALA A 11 14.81 -34.85 5.29
CA ALA A 11 15.58 -34.19 4.24
C ALA A 11 16.86 -33.51 4.76
N GLY A 12 17.09 -33.51 6.09
CA GLY A 12 18.24 -32.90 6.74
C GLY A 12 17.87 -31.79 7.73
N ASN A 13 18.90 -31.14 8.26
CA ASN A 13 18.80 -30.01 9.18
C ASN A 13 18.90 -28.68 8.42
N PHE A 14 17.92 -27.81 8.64
CA PHE A 14 17.86 -26.51 7.99
C PHE A 14 17.69 -25.41 9.01
N THR A 15 18.33 -24.27 8.76
CA THR A 15 18.12 -23.04 9.53
C THR A 15 17.58 -21.96 8.60
N THR A 16 16.44 -21.39 8.95
CA THR A 16 15.89 -20.19 8.30
C THR A 16 16.34 -18.97 9.08
N ARG A 17 16.91 -17.99 8.39
CA ARG A 17 17.29 -16.67 8.91
C ARG A 17 16.41 -15.62 8.25
N ILE A 18 15.85 -14.71 9.04
CA ILE A 18 15.00 -13.62 8.57
C ILE A 18 15.59 -12.31 9.06
N ILE A 19 15.97 -11.44 8.14
CA ILE A 19 16.45 -10.10 8.43
C ILE A 19 15.39 -9.11 7.97
N GLU A 20 14.87 -8.31 8.88
CA GLU A 20 13.88 -7.27 8.57
C GLU A 20 14.42 -5.87 8.88
N GLU A 21 14.43 -5.01 7.86
CA GLU A 21 14.75 -3.59 7.96
C GLU A 21 13.49 -2.73 7.83
N LEU A 22 13.21 -1.90 8.83
CA LEU A 22 12.13 -0.93 8.80
C LEU A 22 12.69 0.48 8.68
N LYS A 23 12.17 1.25 7.71
CA LYS A 23 12.42 2.68 7.57
C LYS A 23 11.11 3.43 7.68
N PHE A 24 11.04 4.34 8.64
CA PHE A 24 9.89 5.21 8.86
C PHE A 24 10.30 6.65 8.63
N LYS A 25 9.50 7.37 7.82
CA LYS A 25 9.61 8.81 7.66
C LYS A 25 8.24 9.43 7.87
N ASN A 26 8.19 10.51 8.63
CA ASN A 26 6.99 11.30 8.83
C ASN A 26 7.35 12.78 8.74
N LYS A 27 6.51 13.55 8.06
CA LYS A 27 6.62 14.99 7.93
C LYS A 27 5.24 15.60 8.05
N ILE A 28 5.12 16.56 8.96
CA ILE A 28 3.93 17.39 9.11
C ILE A 28 4.31 18.81 8.74
N LYS A 29 3.54 19.46 7.89
CA LYS A 29 3.66 20.90 7.60
C LYS A 29 2.36 21.59 7.95
N ILE A 30 2.48 22.75 8.57
CA ILE A 30 1.37 23.65 8.86
C ILE A 30 1.72 24.98 8.18
N MET A 31 0.81 25.45 7.35
CA MET A 31 0.99 26.64 6.52
C MET A 31 -0.21 27.55 6.69
N ASN A 32 -0.09 28.80 6.24
CA ASN A 32 -1.19 29.78 6.21
C ASN A 32 -1.93 29.89 7.55
N TYR A 33 -1.17 30.07 8.64
CA TYR A 33 -1.72 30.19 10.00
C TYR A 33 -2.61 29.00 10.43
N GLY A 34 -2.35 27.81 9.88
CA GLY A 34 -3.12 26.60 10.18
C GLY A 34 -4.25 26.29 9.22
N GLN A 35 -4.48 27.14 8.21
CA GLN A 35 -5.47 26.90 7.15
C GLN A 35 -5.08 25.72 6.25
N GLU A 36 -3.78 25.45 6.11
CA GLU A 36 -3.27 24.33 5.34
C GLU A 36 -2.42 23.41 6.21
N LYS A 37 -2.69 22.10 6.12
CA LYS A 37 -1.99 21.06 6.84
C LYS A 37 -1.64 19.94 5.87
N GLU A 38 -0.39 19.54 5.84
CA GLU A 38 0.11 18.44 5.02
C GLU A 38 0.76 17.40 5.94
N VAL A 39 0.34 16.14 5.85
CA VAL A 39 0.99 15.01 6.50
C VAL A 39 1.51 14.08 5.42
N LYS A 40 2.81 13.84 5.40
CA LYS A 40 3.45 12.84 4.54
C LYS A 40 4.11 11.79 5.43
N GLN A 41 3.73 10.55 5.24
CA GLN A 41 4.29 9.40 5.92
C GLN A 41 4.72 8.36 4.90
N GLU A 42 5.86 7.74 5.14
CA GLU A 42 6.39 6.67 4.31
C GLU A 42 6.97 5.60 5.24
N ILE A 43 6.36 4.41 5.22
CA ILE A 43 6.92 3.21 5.85
C ILE A 43 7.49 2.34 4.73
N LYS A 44 8.71 1.86 4.89
CA LYS A 44 9.31 0.82 4.05
C LYS A 44 9.79 -0.32 4.92
N VAL A 45 9.42 -1.54 4.58
CA VAL A 45 9.89 -2.75 5.22
C VAL A 45 10.58 -3.61 4.17
N LYS A 46 11.84 -3.97 4.40
CA LYS A 46 12.55 -4.94 3.59
C LYS A 46 12.81 -6.17 4.44
N THR A 47 12.41 -7.33 3.95
CA THR A 47 12.63 -8.61 4.60
C THR A 47 13.49 -9.47 3.68
N GLU A 48 14.61 -9.97 4.17
CA GLU A 48 15.42 -10.99 3.51
C GLU A 48 15.26 -12.30 4.27
N ILE A 49 15.00 -13.39 3.54
CA ILE A 49 14.81 -14.73 4.10
C ILE A 49 15.83 -15.64 3.43
N THR A 50 16.71 -16.21 4.25
CA THR A 50 17.76 -17.13 3.81
C THR A 50 17.60 -18.47 4.51
N VAL A 51 17.64 -19.56 3.75
CA VAL A 51 17.64 -20.92 4.29
C VAL A 51 19.03 -21.52 4.08
N VAL A 52 19.64 -22.02 5.14
CA VAL A 52 20.95 -22.69 5.11
C VAL A 52 20.85 -24.12 5.60
N ASN A 53 21.67 -25.02 5.05
CA ASN A 53 21.82 -26.39 5.56
C ASN A 53 22.81 -26.46 6.75
N GLU A 54 23.02 -27.67 7.26
CA GLU A 54 23.89 -27.93 8.41
C GLU A 54 25.36 -27.54 8.23
N ILE A 55 25.87 -27.57 6.99
CA ILE A 55 27.23 -27.13 6.67
C ILE A 55 27.31 -25.61 6.39
N GLY A 56 26.20 -24.88 6.54
CA GLY A 56 26.12 -23.44 6.34
C GLY A 56 25.98 -23.00 4.88
N GLN A 57 25.73 -23.93 3.95
CA GLN A 57 25.47 -23.60 2.55
C GLN A 57 24.06 -23.03 2.40
N GLU A 58 23.95 -21.91 1.67
CA GLU A 58 22.67 -21.30 1.28
C GLU A 58 21.94 -22.22 0.29
N ILE A 59 20.71 -22.61 0.65
CA ILE A 59 19.83 -23.46 -0.14
C ILE A 59 18.81 -22.62 -0.89
N SER A 60 18.39 -21.50 -0.30
CA SER A 60 17.47 -20.57 -0.95
C SER A 60 17.55 -19.20 -0.31
N LYS A 61 17.34 -18.18 -1.13
CA LYS A 61 17.18 -16.79 -0.70
C LYS A 61 15.97 -16.17 -1.36
N SER A 62 15.19 -15.43 -0.56
CA SER A 62 14.06 -14.65 -1.04
C SER A 62 14.04 -13.28 -0.35
N THR A 63 13.43 -12.32 -1.01
CA THR A 63 13.31 -10.95 -0.53
C THR A 63 11.88 -10.48 -0.67
N MET A 64 11.43 -9.68 0.30
CA MET A 64 10.13 -9.03 0.28
C MET A 64 10.30 -7.55 0.61
N SER A 65 9.76 -6.68 -0.23
CA SER A 65 9.77 -5.23 -0.02
C SER A 65 8.35 -4.72 0.06
N ARG A 66 7.98 -4.09 1.18
CA ARG A 66 6.68 -3.49 1.41
C ARG A 66 6.81 -1.98 1.59
N LYS A 67 5.96 -1.20 0.95
CA LYS A 67 5.85 0.26 1.16
C LYS A 67 4.43 0.65 1.49
N TYR A 68 4.30 1.62 2.39
CA TYR A 68 3.02 2.19 2.81
C TYR A 68 3.10 3.73 2.80
N PRO A 69 3.09 4.37 1.61
CA PRO A 69 2.99 5.82 1.53
C PRO A 69 1.60 6.31 1.93
N LEU A 70 1.57 7.36 2.73
CA LEU A 70 0.37 8.10 3.11
C LEU A 70 0.64 9.59 2.93
N ASN A 71 -0.27 10.28 2.25
CA ASN A 71 -0.25 11.72 2.14
C ASN A 71 -1.66 12.28 2.37
N ILE A 72 -1.76 13.20 3.31
CA ILE A 72 -3.01 13.86 3.69
C ILE A 72 -2.80 15.36 3.54
N ILE A 73 -3.69 16.02 2.81
CA ILE A 73 -3.71 17.47 2.64
C ILE A 73 -5.07 17.97 3.11
N ILE A 74 -5.06 18.87 4.08
CA ILE A 74 -6.25 19.51 4.62
C ILE A 74 -6.15 21.00 4.36
N SER A 75 -7.21 21.57 3.79
CA SER A 75 -7.35 23.01 3.53
C SER A 75 -8.64 23.52 4.15
N THR A 76 -8.55 24.68 4.82
CA THR A 76 -9.69 25.38 5.41
C THR A 76 -9.91 26.69 4.69
N LEU A 77 -11.09 26.87 4.13
CA LEU A 77 -11.47 28.07 3.37
C LEU A 77 -12.65 28.77 4.06
N PRO A 78 -12.73 30.11 4.01
CA PRO A 78 -13.93 30.84 4.44
C PRO A 78 -15.16 30.36 3.66
N GLY A 79 -16.29 30.18 4.36
CA GLY A 79 -17.56 29.88 3.73
C GLY A 79 -18.29 31.14 3.26
N ALA A 80 -19.33 30.97 2.44
CA ALA A 80 -20.09 32.09 1.88
C ALA A 80 -20.95 32.83 2.92
N ASN A 81 -21.33 32.15 4.00
CA ASN A 81 -22.18 32.71 5.05
C ASN A 81 -21.36 33.08 6.29
N LYS A 82 -21.90 33.97 7.11
CA LYS A 82 -21.31 34.32 8.39
C LYS A 82 -21.09 33.07 9.25
N ASP A 83 -19.91 33.00 9.87
CA ASP A 83 -19.52 31.94 10.80
C ASP A 83 -19.50 30.54 10.14
N THR A 84 -19.30 30.49 8.81
CA THR A 84 -19.12 29.24 8.06
C THR A 84 -17.72 29.07 7.50
N PHE A 85 -17.26 27.83 7.42
CA PHE A 85 -16.02 27.46 6.73
C PHE A 85 -16.14 26.12 6.03
N LEU A 86 -15.35 25.95 4.97
CA LEU A 86 -15.21 24.70 4.24
C LEU A 86 -13.91 24.04 4.67
N SER A 87 -13.97 22.78 5.09
CA SER A 87 -12.77 21.95 5.29
C SER A 87 -12.71 20.91 4.19
N ILE A 88 -11.65 20.98 3.38
CA ILE A 88 -11.38 20.07 2.27
C ILE A 88 -10.24 19.15 2.69
N THR A 89 -10.40 17.84 2.53
CA THR A 89 -9.38 16.85 2.83
C THR A 89 -9.15 15.95 1.63
N ASN A 90 -7.90 15.86 1.19
CA ASN A 90 -7.45 14.90 0.19
C ASN A 90 -6.53 13.88 0.86
N VAL A 91 -6.77 12.59 0.61
CA VAL A 91 -5.99 11.48 1.15
C VAL A 91 -5.53 10.61 0.00
N THR A 92 -4.22 10.43 -0.10
CA THR A 92 -3.62 9.41 -0.97
C THR A 92 -2.92 8.39 -0.08
N HIS A 93 -3.31 7.13 -0.18
CA HIS A 93 -2.73 6.03 0.59
C HIS A 93 -2.46 4.86 -0.35
N SER A 94 -1.31 4.21 -0.21
CA SER A 94 -1.00 3.04 -1.02
C SER A 94 -0.30 1.95 -0.21
N PHE A 95 -0.38 0.74 -0.73
CA PHE A 95 0.37 -0.44 -0.32
C PHE A 95 1.04 -1.00 -1.57
N GLU A 96 2.37 -1.13 -1.53
CA GLU A 96 3.15 -1.79 -2.57
C GLU A 96 3.90 -2.95 -1.92
N GLU A 97 3.77 -4.15 -2.46
CA GLU A 97 4.53 -5.32 -2.06
C GLU A 97 5.19 -5.96 -3.26
N THR A 98 6.46 -6.32 -3.12
CA THR A 98 7.16 -7.14 -4.09
C THR A 98 7.84 -8.28 -3.35
N TYR A 99 7.61 -9.50 -3.80
CA TYR A 99 8.32 -10.69 -3.38
C TYR A 99 9.17 -11.18 -4.55
N ALA A 100 10.42 -11.54 -4.29
CA ALA A 100 11.31 -12.10 -5.28
C ALA A 100 12.17 -13.21 -4.70
N ASN A 101 12.29 -14.31 -5.42
CA ASN A 101 13.33 -15.33 -5.24
C ASN A 101 14.01 -15.59 -6.61
N GLU A 102 14.83 -16.64 -6.72
CA GLU A 102 15.57 -16.93 -7.95
C GLU A 102 14.68 -17.24 -9.16
N GLN A 103 13.44 -17.69 -8.94
CA GLN A 103 12.56 -18.19 -10.00
C GLN A 103 11.34 -17.29 -10.25
N VAL A 104 10.86 -16.61 -9.21
CA VAL A 104 9.54 -15.98 -9.15
C VAL A 104 9.68 -14.55 -8.67
N GLU A 105 9.00 -13.63 -9.35
CA GLU A 105 8.70 -12.30 -8.85
C GLU A 105 7.17 -12.13 -8.79
N ILE A 106 6.68 -11.69 -7.63
CA ILE A 106 5.26 -11.41 -7.38
C ILE A 106 5.17 -9.96 -6.92
N SER A 107 4.18 -9.22 -7.42
CA SER A 107 3.93 -7.85 -6.98
C SER A 107 2.46 -7.61 -6.74
N VAL A 108 2.14 -6.93 -5.63
CA VAL A 108 0.81 -6.45 -5.30
C VAL A 108 0.88 -4.95 -5.08
N GLU A 109 -0.04 -4.21 -5.69
CA GLU A 109 -0.23 -2.79 -5.44
C GLU A 109 -1.69 -2.50 -5.12
N ASN A 110 -1.93 -1.67 -4.12
CA ASN A 110 -3.24 -1.13 -3.82
C ASN A 110 -3.09 0.35 -3.51
N SER A 111 -3.72 1.22 -4.30
CA SER A 111 -3.65 2.67 -4.13
C SER A 111 -5.06 3.25 -4.03
N GLN A 112 -5.25 4.19 -3.11
CA GLN A 112 -6.49 4.89 -2.86
C GLN A 112 -6.25 6.38 -2.96
N VAL A 113 -6.97 7.05 -3.85
CA VAL A 113 -7.01 8.51 -3.99
C VAL A 113 -8.41 8.95 -3.60
N SER A 114 -8.50 9.65 -2.47
CA SER A 114 -9.77 10.07 -1.89
C SER A 114 -9.79 11.56 -1.65
N GLY A 115 -10.97 12.15 -1.79
CA GLY A 115 -11.20 13.56 -1.55
C GLY A 115 -12.54 13.74 -0.86
N GLY A 116 -12.66 14.76 -0.03
CA GLY A 116 -13.91 15.10 0.60
C GLY A 116 -13.91 16.51 1.15
N TRP A 117 -15.11 17.00 1.40
CA TRP A 117 -15.29 18.31 2.02
C TRP A 117 -16.44 18.27 3.02
N ILE A 118 -16.34 19.13 4.03
CA ILE A 118 -17.41 19.43 4.96
C ILE A 118 -17.62 20.94 5.05
N LEU A 119 -18.88 21.38 5.00
CA LEU A 119 -19.30 22.74 5.30
C LEU A 119 -19.71 22.78 6.76
N VAL A 120 -19.06 23.64 7.53
CA VAL A 120 -19.29 23.77 8.98
C VAL A 120 -19.80 25.17 9.26
N LYS A 121 -20.76 25.28 10.18
CA LYS A 121 -21.20 26.54 10.79
C LYS A 121 -21.02 26.44 12.29
N ASP A 122 -20.22 27.34 12.87
CA ASP A 122 -19.76 27.25 14.26
C ASP A 122 -19.20 25.85 14.59
N HIS A 123 -20.01 25.01 15.25
CA HIS A 123 -19.67 23.66 15.69
C HIS A 123 -20.52 22.57 15.00
N SER A 124 -21.37 22.94 14.04
CA SER A 124 -22.29 22.03 13.35
C SER A 124 -21.88 21.81 11.91
N VAL A 125 -21.86 20.55 11.48
CA VAL A 125 -21.70 20.19 10.07
C VAL A 125 -23.04 20.38 9.36
N LEU A 126 -23.06 21.24 8.34
CA LEU A 126 -24.26 21.51 7.54
C LEU A 126 -24.41 20.52 6.39
N SER A 127 -23.29 20.18 5.75
CA SER A 127 -23.25 19.24 4.63
C SER A 127 -21.83 18.75 4.40
N GLY A 128 -21.69 17.69 3.61
CA GLY A 128 -20.42 17.20 3.14
C GLY A 128 -20.59 16.20 2.02
N SER A 129 -19.49 15.90 1.34
CA SER A 129 -19.43 14.88 0.30
C SER A 129 -18.03 14.27 0.29
N GLY A 130 -17.93 13.05 -0.22
CA GLY A 130 -16.68 12.32 -0.31
C GLY A 130 -16.66 11.38 -1.50
N SER A 131 -15.47 11.22 -2.06
CA SER A 131 -15.21 10.29 -3.14
C SER A 131 -13.88 9.56 -2.94
N THR A 132 -13.77 8.39 -3.55
CA THR A 132 -12.56 7.59 -3.56
C THR A 132 -12.43 6.86 -4.89
N THR A 133 -11.21 6.74 -5.37
CA THR A 133 -10.83 5.83 -6.44
C THR A 133 -9.76 4.91 -5.90
N GLN A 134 -10.03 3.61 -5.92
CA GLN A 134 -9.10 2.55 -5.55
C GLN A 134 -8.62 1.82 -6.79
N THR A 135 -7.32 1.67 -6.93
CA THR A 135 -6.66 0.85 -7.94
C THR A 135 -5.95 -0.29 -7.23
N TYR A 136 -6.36 -1.52 -7.50
CA TYR A 136 -5.70 -2.73 -7.04
C TYR A 136 -5.06 -3.44 -8.22
N SER A 137 -3.83 -3.92 -8.08
CA SER A 137 -3.22 -4.82 -9.05
C SER A 137 -2.38 -5.90 -8.39
N HIS A 138 -2.35 -7.06 -9.05
CA HIS A 138 -1.59 -8.23 -8.66
C HIS A 138 -0.92 -8.80 -9.90
N LYS A 139 0.35 -9.19 -9.78
CA LYS A 139 1.11 -9.82 -10.85
C LYS A 139 1.90 -10.99 -10.27
N ASP A 140 1.82 -12.13 -10.93
CA ASP A 140 2.64 -13.29 -10.64
C ASP A 140 3.02 -13.99 -11.97
N GLN A 141 3.54 -15.21 -11.88
CA GLN A 141 3.90 -16.00 -13.05
C GLN A 141 2.70 -16.45 -13.91
N ASN A 142 1.50 -16.51 -13.33
CA ASN A 142 0.30 -16.97 -14.00
C ASN A 142 -0.40 -15.83 -14.75
N GLY A 143 -0.12 -14.58 -14.37
CA GLY A 143 -0.65 -13.44 -15.10
C GLY A 143 -0.69 -12.15 -14.31
N TYR A 144 -1.60 -11.30 -14.74
CA TYR A 144 -1.84 -9.98 -14.19
C TYR A 144 -3.34 -9.78 -13.95
N TYR A 145 -3.66 -9.24 -12.79
CA TYR A 145 -5.00 -8.76 -12.46
C TYR A 145 -4.92 -7.29 -12.07
N SER A 146 -5.90 -6.50 -12.50
CA SER A 146 -6.10 -5.14 -12.03
C SER A 146 -7.57 -4.83 -11.91
N ARG A 147 -7.94 -4.02 -10.91
CA ARG A 147 -9.29 -3.51 -10.74
C ARG A 147 -9.24 -2.05 -10.30
N VAL A 148 -10.03 -1.22 -10.97
CA VAL A 148 -10.24 0.18 -10.63
C VAL A 148 -11.69 0.37 -10.22
N VAL A 149 -11.91 0.78 -8.97
CA VAL A 149 -13.23 1.06 -8.42
C VAL A 149 -13.29 2.50 -7.95
N SER A 150 -14.25 3.26 -8.45
CA SER A 150 -14.53 4.62 -7.99
C SER A 150 -15.89 4.69 -7.33
N ALA A 151 -15.99 5.40 -6.21
CA ALA A 151 -17.23 5.63 -5.49
C ALA A 151 -17.33 7.07 -5.00
N ALA A 152 -18.56 7.61 -4.93
CA ALA A 152 -18.85 8.88 -4.29
C ALA A 152 -20.19 8.82 -3.58
N ASP A 153 -20.28 9.48 -2.42
CA ASP A 153 -21.52 9.60 -1.62
C ASP A 153 -22.23 8.25 -1.40
N GLY A 154 -21.45 7.20 -1.15
CA GLY A 154 -21.93 5.83 -0.90
C GLY A 154 -22.35 5.03 -2.14
N LYS A 155 -22.11 5.54 -3.36
CA LYS A 155 -22.46 4.87 -4.61
C LYS A 155 -21.23 4.55 -5.44
N ILE A 156 -21.19 3.36 -6.03
CA ILE A 156 -20.17 2.98 -7.02
C ILE A 156 -20.46 3.76 -8.32
N LEU A 157 -19.43 4.43 -8.84
CA LEU A 157 -19.46 5.18 -10.09
C LEU A 157 -18.80 4.41 -11.23
N GLN A 158 -17.76 3.63 -10.91
CA GLN A 158 -16.97 2.88 -11.87
C GLN A 158 -16.45 1.60 -11.22
N ASP A 159 -16.43 0.51 -11.98
CA ASP A 159 -15.85 -0.76 -11.57
C ASP A 159 -15.35 -1.52 -12.81
N ASN A 160 -14.05 -1.42 -13.06
CA ASN A 160 -13.41 -2.03 -14.22
C ASN A 160 -12.34 -3.00 -13.77
N SER A 161 -12.27 -4.17 -14.38
CA SER A 161 -11.19 -5.14 -14.15
C SER A 161 -10.53 -5.59 -15.44
N THR A 162 -9.22 -5.82 -15.36
CA THR A 162 -8.39 -6.38 -16.43
C THR A 162 -7.74 -7.66 -15.92
N VAL A 163 -7.78 -8.71 -16.74
CA VAL A 163 -7.10 -9.99 -16.48
C VAL A 163 -6.28 -10.33 -17.72
N THR A 164 -5.00 -10.66 -17.52
CA THR A 164 -4.14 -11.21 -18.57
C THR A 164 -3.55 -12.51 -18.04
N SER A 165 -3.78 -13.63 -18.72
CA SER A 165 -3.13 -14.91 -18.40
C SER A 165 -1.93 -15.15 -19.30
N VAL A 166 -0.91 -15.82 -18.77
CA VAL A 166 0.17 -16.37 -19.60
C VAL A 166 -0.33 -17.69 -20.20
N PRO A 167 -0.31 -17.88 -21.54
CA PRO A 167 -0.67 -19.17 -22.13
C PRO A 167 0.31 -20.25 -21.64
N SER A 168 -0.22 -21.39 -21.20
CA SER A 168 0.59 -22.55 -20.83
C SER A 168 1.44 -22.98 -22.02
N SER A 169 2.76 -22.88 -21.93
CA SER A 169 3.65 -23.54 -22.89
C SER A 169 3.44 -25.04 -22.75
N THR A 170 2.80 -25.65 -23.75
CA THR A 170 2.81 -27.09 -23.91
C THR A 170 4.26 -27.51 -24.16
N PHE A 171 4.92 -28.06 -23.13
CA PHE A 171 6.10 -28.88 -23.34
C PHE A 171 5.63 -30.17 -24.02
N SER A 172 5.79 -30.24 -25.34
CA SER A 172 5.78 -31.51 -26.06
C SER A 172 7.08 -32.25 -25.75
N ALA A 173 6.94 -33.45 -25.16
CA ALA A 173 8.01 -34.41 -24.91
C ALA A 173 8.63 -34.94 -26.21
#